data_AF-A0A2K8SEH7-F1
#
_entry.id   AF-A0A2K8SEH7-F1
#
_cell.length_a   1.000
_cell.length_b   1.000
_cell.length_c   1.000
_cell.angle_alpha   90.00
_cell.angle_beta   90.00
_cell.angle_gamma   90.00
#
_symmetry.space_group_name_H-M   'P 1'
#
loop_
_entity.id
_entity.type
_entity.pdbx_description
1 polymer ?
#
loop_
_entity_poly.entity_id
_entity_poly.type
_entity_poly.pdbx_seq_one_letter_code
_entity_poly.pdbx_strand_id
1 'polypeptide(L)'
;MSRYWNNNNFWINVGSHNIFNCLKFIGDEHSFEEILNATKLKIVNKTEDKTDIKNRNLTMLIDAWLEVKRIILEKKSEMKKNKSSYPHCKVFDYKELYLILNKDARVYDLFLIENKREDNDVYMALSGILKKVQTLKNYQEIILEFSIFLHENYVKGTFGSNTKLFCWFLLQMVLIFKGFGPIITLPENYIEMAEIISISNSLNEEILHLKQREWIEGENFKKLTNLWILKSEEYLKHIKKNYA
;
A
#
# COMPACT_ATOMS: atom_id res chain seq x y z
N MET A 1 -5.36 -16.16 -11.34
CA MET A 1 -5.15 -14.73 -11.03
C MET A 1 -5.87 -13.90 -12.09
N SER A 2 -6.62 -12.87 -11.68
CA SER A 2 -7.64 -12.22 -12.51
C SER A 2 -7.09 -11.36 -13.67
N ARG A 3 -7.92 -11.16 -14.71
CA ARG A 3 -7.55 -10.55 -16.00
C ARG A 3 -7.33 -9.03 -15.94
N TYR A 4 -7.87 -8.35 -14.93
CA TYR A 4 -7.97 -6.88 -14.91
C TYR A 4 -6.65 -6.13 -14.64
N TRP A 5 -5.62 -6.76 -14.08
CA TRP A 5 -4.34 -6.08 -13.80
C TRP A 5 -3.53 -5.69 -15.04
N ASN A 6 -3.90 -6.16 -16.23
CA ASN A 6 -3.31 -5.70 -17.49
C ASN A 6 -4.07 -4.50 -18.08
N ASN A 7 -5.23 -4.15 -17.52
CA ASN A 7 -6.10 -3.08 -18.00
C ASN A 7 -5.61 -1.73 -17.46
N ASN A 8 -5.26 -0.78 -18.33
CA ASN A 8 -4.88 0.56 -17.90
C ASN A 8 -6.02 1.29 -17.16
N ASN A 9 -7.28 1.05 -17.51
CA ASN A 9 -8.42 1.67 -16.81
C ASN A 9 -8.52 1.20 -15.37
N PHE A 10 -8.12 -0.04 -15.08
CA PHE A 10 -8.01 -0.50 -13.69
C PHE A 10 -6.99 0.37 -12.94
N TRP A 11 -5.78 0.49 -13.47
CA TRP A 11 -4.70 1.24 -12.81
C TRP A 11 -4.98 2.72 -12.66
N ILE A 12 -5.69 3.31 -13.63
CA ILE A 12 -6.10 4.71 -13.58
C ILE A 12 -7.12 4.89 -12.46
N ASN A 13 -8.29 4.26 -12.56
CA ASN A 13 -9.38 4.52 -11.62
C ASN A 13 -9.07 4.05 -10.19
N VAL A 14 -8.55 2.83 -10.04
CA VAL A 14 -8.20 2.29 -8.72
C VAL A 14 -7.02 3.03 -8.11
N GLY A 15 -6.06 3.44 -8.94
CA GLY A 15 -4.99 4.33 -8.52
C GLY A 15 -5.51 5.65 -8.00
N SER A 16 -6.38 6.31 -8.75
CA SER A 16 -6.93 7.61 -8.37
C SER A 16 -7.74 7.54 -7.08
N HIS A 17 -8.55 6.49 -6.86
CA HIS A 17 -9.23 6.32 -5.57
C HIS A 17 -8.25 6.10 -4.42
N ASN A 18 -7.23 5.25 -4.59
CA ASN A 18 -6.19 5.05 -3.56
C ASN A 18 -5.41 6.34 -3.28
N ILE A 19 -5.08 7.12 -4.30
CA ILE A 19 -4.34 8.38 -4.17
C ILE A 19 -5.21 9.42 -3.47
N PHE A 20 -6.49 9.54 -3.82
CA PHE A 20 -7.44 10.40 -3.13
C PHE A 20 -7.48 10.09 -1.63
N ASN A 21 -7.57 8.81 -1.30
CA ASN A 21 -7.54 8.32 0.07
C ASN A 21 -6.26 8.74 0.79
N CYS A 22 -5.10 8.47 0.21
CA CYS A 22 -3.81 8.87 0.76
C CYS A 22 -3.66 10.39 0.94
N LEU A 23 -4.15 11.19 -0.02
CA LEU A 23 -4.11 12.66 0.06
C LEU A 23 -4.95 13.17 1.25
N LYS A 24 -6.14 12.59 1.46
CA LYS A 24 -6.96 12.89 2.64
C LYS A 24 -6.25 12.51 3.94
N PHE A 25 -5.56 11.37 3.98
CA PHE A 25 -4.77 10.97 5.15
C PHE A 25 -3.65 11.93 5.51
N ILE A 26 -2.99 12.54 4.52
CA ILE A 26 -1.89 13.49 4.75
C ILE A 26 -2.36 14.95 4.84
N GLY A 27 -3.67 15.21 4.75
CA GLY A 27 -4.24 16.55 4.83
C GLY A 27 -4.00 17.42 3.58
N ASP A 28 -3.80 16.81 2.42
CA ASP A 28 -3.67 17.52 1.14
C ASP A 28 -5.00 17.46 0.38
N GLU A 29 -5.47 18.61 -0.10
CA GLU A 29 -6.78 18.73 -0.73
C GLU A 29 -6.65 18.79 -2.24
N HIS A 30 -7.17 17.76 -2.89
CA HIS A 30 -7.34 17.70 -4.35
C HIS A 30 -8.74 17.19 -4.64
N SER A 31 -9.34 17.69 -5.72
CA SER A 31 -10.55 17.08 -6.26
C SER A 31 -10.23 15.71 -6.85
N PHE A 32 -11.21 14.80 -6.83
CA PHE A 32 -11.04 13.50 -7.46
C PHE A 32 -10.76 13.62 -8.97
N GLU A 33 -11.36 14.60 -9.65
CA GLU A 33 -11.15 14.83 -11.08
C GLU A 33 -9.70 15.23 -11.40
N GLU A 34 -9.09 16.12 -10.60
CA GLU A 34 -7.67 16.49 -10.75
C GLU A 34 -6.77 15.26 -10.62
N ILE A 35 -7.01 14.43 -9.60
CA ILE A 35 -6.26 13.19 -9.37
C ILE A 35 -6.44 12.22 -10.54
N LEU A 36 -7.67 12.04 -11.00
CA LEU A 36 -8.00 11.14 -12.12
C LEU A 36 -7.29 11.56 -13.39
N ASN A 37 -7.34 12.85 -13.72
CA ASN A 37 -6.68 13.42 -14.89
C ASN A 37 -5.15 13.26 -14.79
N ALA A 38 -4.56 13.58 -13.64
CA ALA A 38 -3.12 13.43 -13.40
C ALA A 38 -2.67 11.96 -13.51
N THR A 39 -3.43 11.03 -12.92
CA THR A 39 -3.14 9.59 -12.97
C THR A 39 -3.25 9.06 -14.40
N LYS A 40 -4.31 9.43 -15.12
CA LYS A 40 -4.54 9.07 -16.53
C LYS A 40 -3.40 9.56 -17.40
N LEU A 41 -3.00 10.80 -17.23
CA LEU A 41 -1.93 11.44 -17.98
C LEU A 41 -0.62 10.65 -17.85
N LYS A 42 -0.21 10.33 -16.62
CA LYS A 42 1.01 9.55 -16.35
C LYS A 42 0.96 8.10 -16.83
N ILE A 43 -0.20 7.44 -16.80
CA ILE A 43 -0.34 6.05 -17.25
C ILE A 43 -0.41 5.91 -18.77
N VAL A 44 -1.08 6.85 -19.45
CA VAL A 44 -1.32 6.79 -20.90
C VAL A 44 -0.19 7.44 -21.68
N ASN A 45 0.25 8.63 -21.25
CA ASN A 45 1.31 9.37 -21.95
C ASN A 45 2.65 8.96 -21.36
N LYS A 46 3.26 7.90 -21.93
CA LYS A 46 4.59 7.38 -21.59
C LYS A 46 5.75 8.37 -21.81
N THR A 47 5.48 9.64 -22.08
CA THR A 47 6.49 10.68 -22.30
C THR A 47 6.92 11.28 -20.96
N GLU A 48 8.19 11.12 -20.63
CA GLU A 48 8.79 11.35 -19.31
C GLU A 48 8.79 12.82 -18.82
N ASP A 49 8.44 13.83 -19.61
CA ASP A 49 8.92 15.20 -19.30
C ASP A 49 7.92 16.36 -19.40
N LYS A 50 6.61 16.16 -19.57
CA LYS A 50 5.68 17.30 -19.84
C LYS A 50 4.41 17.36 -19.01
N THR A 51 4.37 16.72 -17.86
CA THR A 51 3.24 16.85 -16.95
C THR A 51 3.70 17.64 -15.73
N ASP A 52 3.58 18.96 -15.80
CA ASP A 52 3.91 19.87 -14.70
C ASP A 52 2.83 19.77 -13.61
N ILE A 53 2.74 18.60 -12.95
CA ILE A 53 1.94 18.44 -11.74
C ILE A 53 2.71 19.15 -10.62
N LYS A 54 2.35 20.40 -10.38
CA LYS A 54 3.06 21.26 -9.40
C LYS A 54 2.99 20.74 -7.97
N ASN A 55 1.97 19.95 -7.63
CA ASN A 55 1.83 19.40 -6.28
C ASN A 55 2.76 18.19 -6.08
N ARG A 56 3.67 18.33 -5.12
CA ARG A 56 4.69 17.32 -4.78
C ARG A 56 4.09 16.03 -4.21
N ASN A 57 3.07 16.11 -3.35
CA ASN A 57 2.46 14.94 -2.72
C ASN A 57 1.64 14.13 -3.72
N LEU A 58 0.84 14.80 -4.56
CA LEU A 58 0.10 14.16 -5.65
C LEU A 58 1.06 13.43 -6.59
N THR A 59 2.14 14.10 -7.01
CA THR A 59 3.17 13.48 -7.87
C THR A 59 3.80 12.27 -7.19
N MET A 60 4.22 12.40 -5.93
CA MET A 60 4.78 11.31 -5.14
C MET A 60 3.86 10.09 -5.06
N LEU A 61 2.56 10.31 -4.78
CA LEU A 61 1.59 9.22 -4.64
C LEU A 61 1.25 8.57 -6.00
N ILE A 62 1.19 9.35 -7.09
CA ILE A 62 1.07 8.80 -8.45
C ILE A 62 2.28 7.94 -8.79
N ASP A 63 3.49 8.46 -8.58
CA ASP A 63 4.73 7.74 -8.90
C ASP A 63 4.84 6.46 -8.04
N ALA A 64 4.45 6.50 -6.77
CA ALA A 64 4.42 5.32 -5.90
C ALA A 64 3.43 4.26 -6.40
N TRP A 65 2.27 4.68 -6.91
CA TRP A 65 1.30 3.78 -7.50
C TRP A 65 1.78 3.16 -8.83
N LEU A 66 2.45 3.94 -9.67
CA LEU A 66 3.10 3.45 -10.89
C LEU A 66 4.19 2.42 -10.57
N GLU A 67 4.92 2.63 -9.49
CA GLU A 67 5.93 1.70 -9.02
C GLU A 67 5.31 0.38 -8.53
N VAL A 68 4.20 0.45 -7.78
CA VAL A 68 3.39 -0.73 -7.44
C VAL A 68 2.93 -1.47 -8.71
N LYS A 69 2.45 -0.75 -9.73
CA LYS A 69 2.08 -1.34 -11.02
C LYS A 69 3.28 -2.03 -11.68
N ARG A 70 4.44 -1.39 -11.73
CA ARG A 70 5.68 -1.94 -12.32
C ARG A 70 6.06 -3.26 -11.64
N ILE A 71 6.18 -3.25 -10.31
CA ILE A 71 6.51 -4.44 -9.51
C ILE A 71 5.49 -5.56 -9.77
N ILE A 72 4.19 -5.26 -9.78
CA ILE A 72 3.15 -6.27 -10.02
C ILE A 72 3.26 -6.91 -11.40
N LEU A 73 3.46 -6.11 -12.44
CA LEU A 73 3.58 -6.60 -13.82
C LEU A 73 4.85 -7.44 -14.03
N GLU A 74 5.98 -7.01 -13.46
CA GLU A 74 7.24 -7.76 -13.49
C GLU A 74 7.12 -9.10 -12.78
N LYS A 75 6.68 -9.10 -11.53
CA LYS A 75 6.54 -10.31 -10.72
C LYS A 75 5.51 -11.29 -11.29
N LYS A 76 4.44 -10.79 -11.92
CA LYS A 76 3.49 -11.63 -12.67
C LYS A 76 4.17 -12.34 -13.86
N SER A 77 5.07 -11.66 -14.56
CA SER A 77 5.86 -12.26 -15.64
C SER A 77 6.73 -13.40 -15.11
N GLU A 78 7.40 -13.19 -13.98
CA GLU A 78 8.21 -14.22 -13.29
C GLU A 78 7.37 -15.41 -12.85
N MET A 79 6.21 -15.18 -12.22
CA MET A 79 5.30 -16.25 -11.77
C MET A 79 4.85 -17.16 -12.92
N LYS A 80 4.54 -16.56 -14.09
CA LYS A 80 4.17 -17.32 -15.29
C LYS A 80 5.32 -18.19 -15.78
N LYS A 81 6.55 -17.65 -15.80
CA LYS A 81 7.76 -18.39 -16.20
C LYS A 81 8.06 -19.55 -15.23
N ASN A 82 7.91 -19.31 -13.93
CA ASN A 82 8.26 -20.26 -12.88
C ASN A 82 7.11 -21.18 -12.45
N LYS A 83 5.93 -21.07 -13.07
CA LYS A 83 4.69 -21.79 -12.70
C LYS A 83 4.34 -21.67 -11.20
N SER A 84 4.65 -20.52 -10.58
CA SER A 84 4.37 -20.26 -9.16
C SER A 84 2.99 -19.62 -8.96
N SER A 85 2.33 -19.94 -7.85
CA SER A 85 1.05 -19.35 -7.44
C SER A 85 1.20 -18.00 -6.73
N TYR A 86 2.41 -17.65 -6.27
CA TYR A 86 2.73 -16.39 -5.61
C TYR A 86 4.12 -15.87 -6.06
N PRO A 87 4.34 -14.55 -6.19
CA PRO A 87 5.64 -14.05 -6.61
C PRO A 87 6.69 -14.18 -5.50
N HIS A 88 7.93 -14.49 -5.88
CA HIS A 88 9.04 -14.45 -4.95
C HIS A 88 9.56 -13.01 -4.84
N CYS A 89 8.98 -12.26 -3.91
CA CYS A 89 9.40 -10.90 -3.61
C CYS A 89 10.53 -10.89 -2.58
N LYS A 90 11.52 -10.01 -2.80
CA LYS A 90 12.66 -9.76 -1.92
C LYS A 90 12.60 -8.32 -1.43
N VAL A 91 13.25 -8.04 -0.29
CA VAL A 91 13.35 -6.69 0.29
C VAL A 91 13.82 -5.66 -0.75
N PHE A 92 14.84 -6.00 -1.54
CA PHE A 92 15.38 -5.13 -2.60
C PHE A 92 14.36 -4.71 -3.67
N ASP A 93 13.31 -5.51 -3.91
CA ASP A 93 12.28 -5.18 -4.90
C ASP A 93 11.49 -3.91 -4.51
N TYR A 94 11.57 -3.47 -3.26
CA TYR A 94 10.81 -2.34 -2.70
C TYR A 94 11.60 -1.05 -2.52
N LYS A 95 12.89 -1.04 -2.90
CA LYS A 95 13.78 0.10 -2.68
C LYS A 95 13.31 1.37 -3.41
N GLU A 96 12.82 1.23 -4.65
CA GLU A 96 12.39 2.37 -5.46
C GLU A 96 11.09 2.95 -4.92
N LEU A 97 10.15 2.09 -4.48
CA LEU A 97 8.95 2.53 -3.77
C LEU A 97 9.31 3.31 -2.51
N TYR A 98 10.30 2.84 -1.74
CA TYR A 98 10.81 3.58 -0.58
C TYR A 98 11.38 4.94 -0.97
N LEU A 99 12.22 5.03 -2.01
CA LEU A 99 12.83 6.29 -2.46
C LEU A 99 11.80 7.31 -2.97
N ILE A 100 10.78 6.84 -3.69
CA ILE A 100 9.68 7.71 -4.15
C ILE A 100 8.99 8.36 -2.94
N LEU A 101 8.67 7.55 -1.92
CA LEU A 101 7.98 8.03 -0.72
C LEU A 101 8.92 8.81 0.21
N ASN A 102 10.21 8.48 0.30
CA ASN A 102 11.17 9.08 1.21
C ASN A 102 12.36 9.65 0.44
N LYS A 103 12.21 10.86 -0.10
CA LYS A 103 13.24 11.53 -0.92
C LYS A 103 14.56 11.79 -0.20
N ASP A 104 14.58 11.77 1.13
CA ASP A 104 15.80 11.95 1.90
C ASP A 104 16.65 10.67 2.00
N ALA A 105 16.12 9.53 1.54
CA ALA A 105 16.81 8.25 1.38
C ALA A 105 17.52 7.72 2.64
N ARG A 106 17.12 8.18 3.84
CA ARG A 106 17.86 7.93 5.10
C ARG A 106 18.13 6.46 5.40
N VAL A 107 17.21 5.56 5.01
CA VAL A 107 17.32 4.12 5.24
C VAL A 107 17.44 3.33 3.93
N TYR A 108 17.78 3.98 2.82
CA TYR A 108 17.87 3.35 1.49
C TYR A 108 18.84 2.17 1.48
N ASP A 109 20.03 2.34 2.07
CA ASP A 109 21.07 1.31 2.06
C ASP A 109 20.58 0.01 2.71
N LEU A 110 19.65 0.10 3.67
CA LEU A 110 19.08 -1.06 4.35
C LEU A 110 18.22 -1.95 3.44
N PHE A 111 17.82 -1.48 2.26
CA PHE A 111 17.12 -2.28 1.24
C PHE A 111 18.08 -3.06 0.33
N LEU A 112 19.38 -2.75 0.34
CA LEU A 112 20.36 -3.36 -0.56
C LEU A 112 20.66 -4.81 -0.20
N ILE A 113 20.94 -5.63 -1.22
CA ILE A 113 21.20 -7.08 -1.08
C ILE A 113 22.39 -7.37 -0.16
N GLU A 114 23.34 -6.45 -0.08
CA GLU A 114 24.55 -6.54 0.73
C GLU A 114 24.26 -6.37 2.24
N ASN A 115 23.10 -5.82 2.59
CA ASN A 115 22.72 -5.52 3.97
C ASN A 115 21.73 -6.56 4.54
N LYS A 116 21.80 -7.81 4.09
CA LYS A 116 21.05 -8.95 4.66
C LYS A 116 21.65 -9.39 5.99
N ARG A 117 21.47 -8.58 7.02
CA ARG A 117 21.99 -8.82 8.36
C ARG A 117 20.85 -8.89 9.38
N GLU A 118 21.08 -9.61 10.47
CA GLU A 118 20.09 -9.78 11.55
C GLU A 118 19.82 -8.48 12.33
N ASP A 119 20.77 -7.53 12.30
CA ASP A 119 20.66 -6.19 12.89
C ASP A 119 20.01 -5.15 11.96
N ASN A 120 19.65 -5.54 10.72
CA ASN A 120 18.96 -4.66 9.79
C ASN A 120 17.43 -4.75 10.00
N ASP A 121 16.89 -3.82 10.79
CA ASP A 121 15.46 -3.75 11.10
C ASP A 121 14.55 -3.71 9.85
N VAL A 122 14.93 -2.94 8.82
CA VAL A 122 14.17 -2.86 7.55
C VAL A 122 14.10 -4.22 6.88
N TYR A 123 15.25 -4.91 6.78
CA TYR A 123 15.33 -6.22 6.17
C TYR A 123 14.55 -7.26 6.97
N MET A 124 14.68 -7.27 8.30
CA MET A 124 13.99 -8.22 9.17
C MET A 124 12.48 -8.01 9.15
N ALA A 125 12.02 -6.76 9.23
CA ALA A 125 10.60 -6.43 9.14
C ALA A 125 10.00 -6.86 7.80
N LEU A 126 10.62 -6.46 6.67
CA LEU A 126 10.10 -6.78 5.34
C LEU A 126 10.19 -8.27 5.02
N SER A 127 11.33 -8.91 5.26
CA SER A 127 11.47 -10.36 5.00
C SER A 127 10.49 -11.17 5.85
N GLY A 128 10.27 -10.77 7.11
CA GLY A 128 9.30 -11.38 8.01
C GLY A 128 7.88 -11.31 7.46
N ILE A 129 7.39 -10.11 7.15
CA ILE A 129 6.02 -9.95 6.64
C ILE A 129 5.84 -10.62 5.27
N LEU A 130 6.83 -10.53 4.37
CA LEU A 130 6.77 -11.15 3.04
C LEU A 130 6.70 -12.68 3.13
N LYS A 131 7.51 -13.30 3.99
CA LYS A 131 7.48 -14.74 4.25
C LYS A 131 6.15 -15.17 4.84
N LYS A 132 5.61 -14.39 5.79
CA LYS A 132 4.32 -14.68 6.42
C LYS A 132 3.18 -14.60 5.41
N VAL A 133 3.09 -13.53 4.64
CA VAL A 133 1.98 -13.35 3.68
C VAL A 133 2.05 -14.32 2.52
N GLN A 134 3.23 -14.83 2.17
CA GLN A 134 3.36 -15.85 1.13
C GLN A 134 2.50 -17.09 1.44
N THR A 135 2.42 -17.52 2.70
CA THR A 135 1.68 -18.72 3.11
C THR A 135 0.20 -18.47 3.35
N LEU A 136 -0.19 -17.24 3.68
CA LEU A 136 -1.59 -16.87 3.94
C LEU A 136 -2.45 -16.96 2.67
N LYS A 137 -3.66 -17.52 2.81
CA LYS A 137 -4.61 -17.72 1.71
C LYS A 137 -5.83 -16.82 1.81
N ASN A 138 -6.13 -16.25 2.98
CA ASN A 138 -7.30 -15.41 3.19
C ASN A 138 -6.87 -13.94 3.35
N TYR A 139 -7.61 -13.04 2.71
CA TYR A 139 -7.41 -11.59 2.81
C TYR A 139 -7.59 -11.07 4.25
N GLN A 140 -8.48 -11.66 5.04
CA GLN A 140 -8.70 -11.27 6.44
C GLN A 140 -7.44 -11.47 7.28
N GLU A 141 -6.77 -12.62 7.15
CA GLU A 141 -5.51 -12.90 7.83
C GLU A 141 -4.39 -11.97 7.35
N ILE A 142 -4.33 -11.69 6.04
CA ILE A 142 -3.34 -10.77 5.48
C ILE A 142 -3.52 -9.37 6.04
N ILE A 143 -4.76 -8.86 6.05
CA ILE A 143 -5.07 -7.52 6.55
C ILE A 143 -4.78 -7.43 8.05
N LEU A 144 -5.10 -8.47 8.83
CA LEU A 144 -4.75 -8.52 10.25
C LEU A 144 -3.24 -8.41 10.47
N GLU A 145 -2.46 -9.25 9.78
CA GLU A 145 -0.99 -9.26 9.91
C GLU A 145 -0.35 -7.96 9.44
N PHE A 146 -0.87 -7.37 8.37
CA PHE A 146 -0.41 -6.07 7.91
C PHE A 146 -0.86 -4.92 8.81
N SER A 147 -2.00 -5.02 9.49
CA SER A 147 -2.42 -4.02 10.48
C SER A 147 -1.39 -3.99 11.62
N ILE A 148 -1.00 -5.17 12.13
CA ILE A 148 0.03 -5.28 13.16
C ILE A 148 1.35 -4.69 12.65
N PHE A 149 1.82 -5.18 11.49
CA PHE A 149 3.06 -4.74 10.87
C PHE A 149 3.10 -3.21 10.66
N LEU A 150 2.05 -2.63 10.09
CA LEU A 150 2.00 -1.20 9.76
C LEU A 150 2.12 -0.34 11.02
N HIS A 151 1.33 -0.64 12.04
CA HIS A 151 1.29 0.19 13.24
C HIS A 151 2.54 0.05 14.11
N GLU A 152 3.11 -1.15 14.22
CA GLU A 152 4.37 -1.36 14.92
C GLU A 152 5.52 -0.62 14.26
N ASN A 153 5.65 -0.76 12.94
CA ASN A 153 6.74 -0.11 12.20
C ASN A 153 6.54 1.42 12.18
N TYR A 154 5.29 1.91 12.19
CA TYR A 154 5.01 3.33 12.31
C TYR A 154 5.52 3.91 13.63
N VAL A 155 5.19 3.29 14.75
CA VAL A 155 5.64 3.75 16.08
C VAL A 155 7.17 3.66 16.20
N LYS A 156 7.78 2.62 15.63
CA LYS A 156 9.25 2.46 15.59
C LYS A 156 9.95 3.40 14.60
N GLY A 157 9.24 3.95 13.61
CA GLY A 157 9.81 4.74 12.52
C GLY A 157 10.69 3.93 11.57
N THR A 158 10.47 2.62 11.44
CA THR A 158 11.37 1.69 10.74
C THR A 158 11.70 2.08 9.29
N PHE A 159 10.76 2.69 8.58
CA PHE A 159 10.93 3.10 7.18
C PHE A 159 10.97 4.62 7.01
N GLY A 160 11.35 5.36 8.05
CA GLY A 160 11.43 6.82 8.02
C GLY A 160 10.09 7.55 8.14
N SER A 161 10.05 8.80 7.66
CA SER A 161 8.92 9.72 7.86
C SER A 161 7.63 9.23 7.21
N ASN A 162 7.72 8.55 6.06
CA ASN A 162 6.56 8.01 5.35
C ASN A 162 6.32 6.52 5.59
N THR A 163 6.67 6.02 6.77
CA THR A 163 6.47 4.60 7.16
C THR A 163 5.02 4.13 6.94
N LYS A 164 4.02 4.91 7.38
CA LYS A 164 2.59 4.59 7.19
C LYS A 164 2.26 4.40 5.70
N LEU A 165 2.65 5.34 4.85
CA LEU A 165 2.41 5.27 3.42
C LEU A 165 3.13 4.07 2.80
N PHE A 166 4.39 3.85 3.14
CA PHE A 166 5.16 2.72 2.61
C PHE A 166 4.50 1.37 2.94
N CYS A 167 4.13 1.17 4.21
CA CYS A 167 3.41 -0.03 4.65
C CYS A 167 2.04 -0.16 3.97
N TRP A 168 1.34 0.97 3.77
CA TRP A 168 0.06 1.00 3.09
C TRP A 168 0.17 0.54 1.63
N PHE A 169 1.08 1.12 0.84
CA PHE A 169 1.30 0.71 -0.56
C PHE A 169 1.74 -0.77 -0.65
N LEU A 170 2.55 -1.25 0.29
CA LEU A 170 2.94 -2.65 0.39
C LEU A 170 1.72 -3.57 0.61
N LEU A 171 0.82 -3.22 1.53
CA LEU A 171 -0.42 -3.95 1.76
C LEU A 171 -1.32 -3.96 0.52
N GLN A 172 -1.55 -2.81 -0.11
CA GLN A 172 -2.37 -2.72 -1.33
C GLN A 172 -1.82 -3.66 -2.42
N MET A 173 -0.50 -3.65 -2.61
CA MET A 173 0.16 -4.49 -3.58
C MET A 173 0.05 -5.98 -3.24
N VAL A 174 0.17 -6.40 -1.97
CA VAL A 174 0.01 -7.81 -1.56
C VAL A 174 -1.43 -8.29 -1.80
N LEU A 175 -2.43 -7.48 -1.49
CA LEU A 175 -3.83 -7.81 -1.76
C LEU A 175 -4.06 -8.00 -3.26
N ILE A 176 -3.56 -7.07 -4.07
CA ILE A 176 -3.64 -7.15 -5.53
C ILE A 176 -2.94 -8.42 -6.05
N PHE A 177 -1.72 -8.71 -5.56
CA PHE A 177 -0.99 -9.91 -5.93
C PHE A 177 -1.79 -11.19 -5.68
N LYS A 178 -2.51 -11.28 -4.56
CA LYS A 178 -3.32 -12.46 -4.26
C LYS A 178 -4.71 -12.43 -4.90
N GLY A 179 -5.03 -11.40 -5.67
CA GLY A 179 -6.31 -11.28 -6.36
C GLY A 179 -7.45 -10.78 -5.47
N PHE A 180 -7.13 -10.19 -4.33
CA PHE A 180 -8.09 -9.54 -3.43
C PHE A 180 -8.32 -8.09 -3.80
N GLY A 181 -9.36 -7.49 -3.23
CA GLY A 181 -9.64 -6.07 -3.41
C GLY A 181 -8.65 -5.23 -2.60
N PRO A 182 -8.11 -4.13 -3.14
CA PRO A 182 -7.40 -3.12 -2.36
C PRO A 182 -8.34 -2.51 -1.32
N ILE A 183 -7.77 -1.98 -0.23
CA ILE A 183 -8.52 -1.29 0.83
C ILE A 183 -8.71 0.15 0.39
N ILE A 184 -9.88 0.48 -0.15
CA ILE A 184 -10.18 1.79 -0.71
C ILE A 184 -11.62 2.17 -0.35
N THR A 185 -11.78 3.34 0.27
CA THR A 185 -13.05 4.05 0.35
C THR A 185 -13.27 4.84 -0.93
N LEU A 186 -14.49 4.80 -1.47
CA LEU A 186 -14.84 5.58 -2.66
C LEU A 186 -14.97 7.08 -2.33
N PRO A 187 -14.70 8.00 -3.26
CA PRO A 187 -14.71 9.44 -3.00
C PRO A 187 -16.03 9.96 -2.39
N GLU A 188 -17.15 9.34 -2.72
CA GLU A 188 -18.48 9.71 -2.20
C GLU A 188 -18.63 9.42 -0.70
N ASN A 189 -17.81 8.51 -0.15
CA ASN A 189 -17.84 8.07 1.24
C ASN A 189 -16.66 8.65 2.05
N TYR A 190 -16.14 9.82 1.68
CA TYR A 190 -14.94 10.40 2.31
C TYR A 190 -15.04 10.57 3.84
N ILE A 191 -16.25 10.67 4.40
CA ILE A 191 -16.48 10.77 5.85
C ILE A 191 -15.90 9.55 6.58
N GLU A 192 -16.00 8.36 5.99
CA GLU A 192 -15.41 7.14 6.55
C GLU A 192 -13.88 7.26 6.72
N MET A 193 -13.22 8.11 5.92
CA MET A 193 -11.79 8.36 6.06
C MET A 193 -11.44 9.19 7.28
N ALA A 194 -12.30 10.14 7.64
CA ALA A 194 -12.12 10.90 8.87
C ALA A 194 -12.19 9.97 10.10
N GLU A 195 -13.11 9.00 10.08
CA GLU A 195 -13.21 7.97 11.12
C GLU A 195 -11.96 7.10 11.19
N ILE A 196 -11.44 6.66 10.04
CA ILE A 196 -10.19 5.87 9.99
C ILE A 196 -9.01 6.64 10.57
N ILE A 197 -8.88 7.94 10.25
CA ILE A 197 -7.82 8.79 10.79
C ILE A 197 -7.91 8.85 12.32
N SER A 198 -9.11 9.10 12.85
CA SER A 198 -9.32 9.21 14.30
C SER A 198 -8.99 7.89 15.01
N ILE A 199 -9.52 6.76 14.54
CA ILE A 199 -9.28 5.44 15.14
C ILE A 199 -7.79 5.08 15.05
N SER A 200 -7.16 5.36 13.91
CA SER A 200 -5.73 5.11 13.69
C SER A 200 -4.86 5.90 14.68
N ASN A 201 -5.18 7.17 14.93
CA ASN A 201 -4.45 7.99 15.89
C ASN A 201 -4.56 7.46 17.31
N SER A 202 -5.78 7.14 17.77
CA SER A 202 -6.00 6.53 19.10
C SER A 202 -5.27 5.18 19.24
N LEU A 203 -5.27 4.35 18.21
CA LEU A 203 -4.51 3.10 18.21
C LEU A 203 -2.99 3.35 18.33
N ASN A 204 -2.44 4.36 17.64
CA ASN A 204 -1.01 4.65 17.76
C ASN A 204 -0.64 5.12 19.18
N GLU A 205 -1.52 5.85 19.85
CA GLU A 205 -1.35 6.24 21.26
C GLU A 205 -1.40 5.01 22.18
N GLU A 206 -2.33 4.08 21.96
CA GLU A 206 -2.39 2.81 22.71
C GLU A 206 -1.09 2.01 22.60
N ILE A 207 -0.50 1.92 21.40
CA ILE A 207 0.72 1.14 21.14
C ILE A 207 1.92 1.69 21.91
N LEU A 208 1.95 2.99 22.22
CA LEU A 208 3.02 3.59 23.02
C LEU A 208 2.99 3.15 24.49
N HIS A 209 1.86 2.66 24.97
CA HIS A 209 1.62 2.40 26.40
C HIS A 209 1.27 0.94 26.71
N LEU A 210 0.79 0.18 25.72
CA LEU A 210 0.32 -1.19 25.89
C LEU A 210 1.28 -2.19 25.24
N LYS A 211 1.29 -3.42 25.76
CA LYS A 211 2.00 -4.53 25.11
C LYS A 211 1.27 -4.94 23.83
N GLN A 212 2.00 -5.54 22.89
CA GLN A 212 1.47 -6.01 21.61
C GLN A 212 0.13 -6.75 21.72
N ARG A 213 0.09 -7.77 22.58
CA ARG A 213 -1.12 -8.57 22.82
C ARG A 213 -2.32 -7.74 23.31
N GLU A 214 -2.08 -6.68 24.08
CA GLU A 214 -3.13 -5.89 24.73
C GLU A 214 -3.80 -4.95 23.73
N TRP A 215 -3.03 -4.24 22.89
CA TRP A 215 -3.63 -3.35 21.90
C TRP A 215 -4.23 -4.10 20.70
N ILE A 216 -3.72 -5.28 20.33
CA ILE A 216 -4.35 -6.14 19.32
C ILE A 216 -5.74 -6.61 19.77
N GLU A 217 -5.91 -6.85 21.06
CA GLU A 217 -7.22 -7.18 21.65
C GLU A 217 -8.10 -5.95 21.88
N GLY A 218 -7.54 -4.75 21.76
CA GLY A 218 -8.18 -3.46 21.93
C GLY A 218 -9.28 -3.16 20.90
N GLU A 219 -10.18 -2.27 21.29
CA GLU A 219 -11.34 -1.89 20.48
C GLU A 219 -10.92 -1.14 19.19
N ASN A 220 -9.97 -0.22 19.30
CA ASN A 220 -9.50 0.59 18.16
C ASN A 220 -8.86 -0.27 17.08
N PHE A 221 -8.00 -1.23 17.45
CA PHE A 221 -7.41 -2.19 16.51
C PHE A 221 -8.48 -3.01 15.80
N LYS A 222 -9.39 -3.64 16.56
CA LYS A 222 -10.48 -4.46 16.00
C LYS A 222 -11.36 -3.65 15.04
N LYS A 223 -11.77 -2.44 15.43
CA LYS A 223 -12.56 -1.54 14.57
C LYS A 223 -11.84 -1.23 13.27
N LEU A 224 -10.58 -0.80 13.35
CA LEU A 224 -9.78 -0.42 12.19
C LEU A 224 -9.57 -1.59 11.23
N THR A 225 -9.13 -2.74 11.74
CA THR A 225 -8.88 -3.94 10.92
C THR A 225 -10.18 -4.48 10.30
N ASN A 226 -11.30 -4.48 11.02
CA ASN A 226 -12.59 -4.89 10.48
C ASN A 226 -13.07 -3.95 9.36
N LEU A 227 -12.86 -2.65 9.52
CA LEU A 227 -13.17 -1.67 8.48
C LEU A 227 -12.31 -1.92 7.23
N TRP A 228 -11.01 -2.19 7.38
CA TRP A 228 -10.14 -2.53 6.25
C TRP A 228 -10.58 -3.82 5.53
N ILE A 229 -10.96 -4.85 6.28
CA ILE A 229 -11.52 -6.10 5.75
C ILE A 229 -12.78 -5.81 4.92
N LEU A 230 -13.72 -5.04 5.48
CA LEU A 230 -14.96 -4.66 4.80
C LEU A 230 -14.67 -3.92 3.49
N LYS A 231 -13.79 -2.91 3.53
CA LYS A 231 -13.46 -2.11 2.34
C LYS A 231 -12.75 -2.94 1.27
N SER A 232 -11.87 -3.86 1.65
CA SER A 232 -11.26 -4.82 0.70
C SER A 232 -12.32 -5.67 -0.02
N GLU A 233 -13.32 -6.16 0.72
CA GLU A 233 -14.41 -6.97 0.14
C GLU A 233 -15.33 -6.16 -0.77
N GLU A 234 -15.80 -4.99 -0.31
CA GLU A 234 -16.64 -4.06 -1.06
C GLU A 234 -15.96 -3.65 -2.37
N TYR A 235 -14.67 -3.29 -2.29
CA TYR A 235 -13.94 -2.82 -3.44
C TYR A 235 -13.63 -3.94 -4.45
N LEU A 236 -13.48 -5.19 -3.99
CA LEU A 236 -13.40 -6.34 -4.91
C LEU A 236 -14.69 -6.51 -5.73
N LYS A 237 -15.87 -6.28 -5.11
CA LYS A 237 -17.16 -6.29 -5.81
C LYS A 237 -17.22 -5.17 -6.84
N HIS A 238 -16.77 -3.96 -6.47
CA HIS A 238 -16.65 -2.83 -7.41
C HIS A 238 -15.74 -3.18 -8.59
N ILE A 239 -14.57 -3.78 -8.35
CA ILE A 239 -13.64 -4.15 -9.42
C ILE A 239 -14.28 -5.16 -10.39
N LYS A 240 -14.91 -6.21 -9.85
CA LYS A 240 -15.57 -7.23 -10.67
C LYS A 240 -16.72 -6.66 -11.50
N LYS A 241 -17.44 -5.66 -11.01
CA LYS A 241 -18.53 -5.02 -11.76
C LYS A 241 -18.03 -4.15 -12.92
N ASN A 242 -16.90 -3.46 -12.74
CA ASN A 242 -16.48 -2.39 -13.66
C ASN A 242 -15.29 -2.77 -14.56
N TYR A 243 -14.55 -3.85 -14.27
CA TYR A 243 -13.34 -4.22 -15.01
C TYR A 243 -13.22 -5.71 -15.36
N ALA A 244 -14.24 -6.54 -15.06
CA ALA A 244 -14.24 -7.97 -15.39
C ALA A 244 -14.61 -8.25 -16.84
#